data_AF-A0AA40S7W1-F1
#
_entry.id   AF-A0AA40S7W1-F1
#
_cell.length_a   1.000
_cell.length_b   1.000
_cell.length_c   1.000
_cell.angle_alpha   90.00
_cell.angle_beta   90.00
_cell.angle_gamma   90.00
#
_symmetry.space_group_name_H-M   'P 1'
#
loop_
_entity.id
_entity.type
_entity.pdbx_description
1 polymer ?
#
loop_
_entity_poly.entity_id
_entity_poly.type
_entity_poly.pdbx_seq_one_letter_code
_entity_poly.pdbx_strand_id
1 'polypeptide(L)'
;MSAAENASAPPGGIPHDYDVLERDLRLGIGLAEARAQRLMGEIFVYPHLAAQAFRKLSRRRGFVHAIAVFEETVLRRELTFGVFRTGFLGWRRRAVAAAVGELPEALRDLKHLSERLGDVRNARAHLAQQHRLPPPEREIRIQTRTQGRGR
;
A
#
# COMPACT_ATOMS: atom_id res chain seq x y z
N MET A 1 36.10 4.44 -25.62
CA MET A 1 37.02 3.96 -24.57
C MET A 1 36.89 4.94 -23.42
N SER A 2 35.93 4.76 -22.50
CA SER A 2 35.88 3.79 -21.40
C SER A 2 36.90 4.08 -20.30
N ALA A 3 36.41 4.70 -19.22
CA ALA A 3 36.77 4.43 -17.83
C ALA A 3 35.72 5.14 -16.96
N ALA A 4 34.52 4.56 -16.85
CA ALA A 4 34.14 3.81 -15.65
C ALA A 4 34.00 4.74 -14.44
N GLU A 5 32.96 5.56 -14.48
CA GLU A 5 32.35 6.17 -13.29
C GLU A 5 31.68 5.05 -12.51
N ASN A 6 32.51 4.30 -11.81
CA ASN A 6 32.17 3.15 -11.01
C ASN A 6 31.69 3.68 -9.65
N ALA A 7 30.46 4.19 -9.63
CA ALA A 7 29.72 4.44 -8.39
C ALA A 7 29.45 3.07 -7.74
N SER A 8 30.40 2.65 -6.91
CA SER A 8 30.34 1.47 -6.07
C SER A 8 29.11 1.55 -5.18
N ALA A 9 28.02 0.92 -5.61
CA ALA A 9 26.91 0.58 -4.74
C ALA A 9 27.43 -0.47 -3.73
N PRO A 10 27.18 -0.30 -2.41
CA PRO A 10 27.65 -1.24 -1.42
C PRO A 10 27.00 -2.62 -1.64
N PRO A 11 27.78 -3.71 -1.60
CA PRO A 11 27.25 -5.06 -1.79
C PRO A 11 26.50 -5.48 -0.53
N GLY A 12 25.17 -5.60 -0.64
CA GLY A 12 24.33 -6.24 0.39
C GLY A 12 23.29 -5.36 1.08
N GLY A 13 23.13 -4.09 0.71
CA GLY A 13 22.03 -3.26 1.21
C GLY A 13 20.74 -3.48 0.41
N ILE A 14 19.62 -3.72 1.10
CA ILE A 14 18.29 -3.50 0.48
C ILE A 14 18.31 -2.09 -0.11
N PRO A 15 17.91 -1.87 -1.39
CA PRO A 15 18.02 -0.54 -1.98
C PRO A 15 17.32 0.49 -1.09
N HIS A 16 18.05 1.53 -0.70
CA HIS A 16 17.60 2.60 0.19
C HIS A 16 16.28 3.24 -0.30
N ASP A 17 16.04 3.13 -1.61
CA ASP A 17 14.84 3.50 -2.34
C ASP A 17 13.56 2.79 -1.83
N TYR A 18 13.65 1.52 -1.43
CA TYR A 18 12.49 0.79 -0.87
C TYR A 18 12.10 1.31 0.52
N ASP A 19 13.05 1.76 1.34
CA ASP A 19 12.74 2.31 2.67
C ASP A 19 12.08 3.69 2.57
N VAL A 20 12.55 4.53 1.63
CA VAL A 20 11.95 5.84 1.35
C VAL A 20 10.55 5.66 0.77
N LEU A 21 10.41 4.79 -0.24
CA LEU A 21 9.12 4.50 -0.86
C LEU A 21 8.12 3.89 0.13
N GLU A 22 8.57 2.97 1.00
CA GLU A 22 7.73 2.41 2.04
C GLU A 22 7.25 3.48 3.04
N ARG A 23 8.14 4.40 3.43
CA ARG A 23 7.80 5.52 4.31
C ARG A 23 6.78 6.45 3.66
N ASP A 24 6.98 6.82 2.40
CA ASP A 24 6.10 7.73 1.67
C ASP A 24 4.72 7.10 1.45
N LEU A 25 4.66 5.81 1.12
CA LEU A 25 3.40 5.07 1.01
C LEU A 25 2.66 5.01 2.34
N ARG A 26 3.35 4.80 3.47
CA ARG A 26 2.72 4.85 4.80
C ARG A 26 2.15 6.23 5.12
N LEU A 27 2.85 7.30 4.77
CA LEU A 27 2.35 8.67 4.91
C LEU A 27 1.13 8.92 4.03
N GLY A 28 1.19 8.48 2.76
CA GLY A 28 0.07 8.54 1.83
C GLY A 28 -1.17 7.80 2.34
N ILE A 29 -1.00 6.59 2.88
CA ILE A 29 -2.08 5.81 3.50
C ILE A 29 -2.68 6.57 4.69
N GLY A 30 -1.85 7.18 5.54
CA GLY A 30 -2.33 7.98 6.68
C GLY A 30 -3.16 9.19 6.25
N LEU A 31 -2.72 9.89 5.20
CA LEU A 31 -3.46 11.03 4.63
C LEU A 31 -4.77 10.59 3.99
N ALA A 32 -4.76 9.50 3.22
CA ALA A 32 -5.96 8.94 2.60
C ALA A 32 -6.96 8.41 3.64
N GLU A 33 -6.48 7.77 4.72
CA GLU A 33 -7.31 7.37 5.87
C GLU A 33 -7.97 8.60 6.53
N ALA A 34 -7.20 9.66 6.78
CA ALA A 34 -7.72 10.89 7.37
C ALA A 34 -8.79 11.55 6.47
N ARG A 35 -8.56 11.56 5.15
CA ARG A 35 -9.54 12.04 4.16
C ARG A 35 -10.83 11.21 4.21
N ALA A 36 -10.72 9.88 4.21
CA ALA A 36 -11.87 8.99 4.31
C ALA A 36 -12.65 9.21 5.62
N GLN A 37 -11.96 9.33 6.76
CA GLN A 37 -12.56 9.62 8.07
C GLN A 37 -13.28 10.97 8.09
N ARG A 38 -12.69 12.00 7.48
CA ARG A 38 -13.32 13.32 7.35
C ARG A 38 -14.61 13.24 6.54
N LEU A 39 -14.59 12.54 5.40
CA LEU A 39 -15.77 12.38 4.54
C LEU A 39 -16.87 11.57 5.24
N MET A 40 -16.52 10.54 5.99
CA MET A 40 -17.47 9.85 6.88
C MET A 40 -18.10 10.82 7.91
N GLY A 41 -17.31 11.80 8.39
CA GLY A 41 -17.74 12.94 9.21
C GLY A 41 -18.91 13.74 8.64
N GLU A 42 -18.92 13.90 7.32
CA GLU A 42 -19.94 14.66 6.61
C GLU A 42 -21.18 13.80 6.29
N ILE A 43 -21.00 12.50 6.09
CA ILE A 43 -22.03 11.59 5.56
C ILE A 43 -22.88 10.97 6.68
N PHE A 44 -22.24 10.49 7.76
CA PHE A 44 -22.90 9.70 8.81
C PHE A 44 -23.43 10.56 9.95
N VAL A 45 -24.55 10.17 10.55
CA VAL A 45 -25.12 10.81 11.76
C VAL A 45 -24.22 10.60 12.98
N TYR A 46 -23.59 9.43 13.09
CA TYR A 46 -22.63 9.10 14.14
C TYR A 46 -21.22 8.90 13.56
N PRO A 47 -20.50 9.99 13.23
CA PRO A 47 -19.25 9.90 12.47
C PRO A 47 -18.13 9.21 13.24
N HIS A 48 -18.12 9.33 14.57
CA HIS A 48 -17.15 8.65 15.42
C HIS A 48 -17.31 7.13 15.40
N LEU A 49 -18.55 6.61 15.33
CA LEU A 49 -18.80 5.18 15.22
C LEU A 49 -18.39 4.63 13.86
N ALA A 50 -18.67 5.36 12.77
CA ALA A 50 -18.23 5.01 11.43
C ALA A 50 -16.70 4.97 11.34
N ALA A 51 -16.02 6.02 11.82
CA ALA A 51 -14.56 6.08 11.86
C ALA A 51 -13.95 4.98 12.75
N GLN A 52 -14.56 4.70 13.90
CA GLN A 52 -14.11 3.64 14.81
C GLN A 52 -14.30 2.25 14.19
N ALA A 53 -15.44 2.00 13.53
CA ALA A 53 -15.70 0.75 12.81
C ALA A 53 -14.70 0.57 11.67
N PHE A 54 -14.47 1.62 10.87
CA PHE A 54 -13.48 1.61 9.79
C PHE A 54 -12.07 1.30 10.31
N ARG A 55 -11.63 1.98 11.36
CA ARG A 55 -10.31 1.76 11.97
C ARG A 55 -10.20 0.35 12.56
N LYS A 56 -11.24 -0.13 13.25
CA LYS A 56 -11.28 -1.48 13.84
C LYS A 56 -11.21 -2.55 12.75
N LEU A 57 -11.95 -2.37 11.67
CA LEU A 57 -11.99 -3.30 10.55
C LEU A 57 -10.66 -3.30 9.79
N SER A 58 -10.10 -2.11 9.52
CA SER A 58 -8.80 -1.95 8.87
C SER A 58 -7.67 -2.62 9.65
N ARG A 59 -7.68 -2.50 10.99
CA ARG A 59 -6.71 -3.16 11.86
C ARG A 59 -6.84 -4.68 11.88
N ARG A 60 -8.07 -5.22 11.79
CA ARG A 60 -8.33 -6.66 11.93
C ARG A 60 -8.24 -7.43 10.61
N ARG A 61 -8.67 -6.82 9.52
CA ARG A 61 -8.86 -7.48 8.22
C ARG A 61 -8.09 -6.81 7.08
N GLY A 62 -7.40 -5.70 7.36
CA GLY A 62 -6.72 -4.89 6.35
C GLY A 62 -7.63 -3.83 5.73
N PHE A 63 -7.00 -2.79 5.15
CA PHE A 63 -7.70 -1.66 4.53
C PHE A 63 -8.56 -2.09 3.34
N VAL A 64 -8.10 -3.02 2.50
CA VAL A 64 -8.85 -3.50 1.33
C VAL A 64 -10.21 -4.08 1.73
N HIS A 65 -10.26 -4.89 2.79
CA HIS A 65 -11.51 -5.45 3.30
C HIS A 65 -12.38 -4.39 3.97
N ALA A 66 -11.77 -3.46 4.71
CA ALA A 66 -12.51 -2.37 5.33
C ALA A 66 -13.17 -1.46 4.29
N ILE A 67 -12.45 -1.17 3.20
CA ILE A 67 -12.93 -0.41 2.05
C ILE A 67 -14.10 -1.14 1.38
N ALA A 68 -13.97 -2.44 1.10
CA ALA A 68 -15.05 -3.21 0.48
C ALA A 68 -16.36 -3.17 1.27
N VAL A 69 -16.30 -3.30 2.60
CA VAL A 69 -17.48 -3.21 3.48
C VAL A 69 -18.10 -1.81 3.45
N PHE A 70 -17.26 -0.76 3.40
CA PHE A 70 -17.72 0.63 3.36
C PHE A 70 -18.24 1.05 1.99
N GLU A 71 -17.62 0.61 0.89
CA GLU A 71 -18.13 0.80 -0.47
C GLU A 71 -19.48 0.11 -0.61
N GLU A 72 -19.63 -1.14 -0.17
CA GLU A 72 -20.90 -1.86 -0.23
C GLU A 72 -22.00 -1.14 0.57
N THR A 73 -21.70 -0.61 1.76
CA THR A 73 -22.68 0.14 2.56
C THR A 73 -23.06 1.50 1.94
N VAL A 74 -22.09 2.24 1.38
CA VAL A 74 -22.36 3.52 0.71
C VAL A 74 -23.13 3.30 -0.60
N LEU A 75 -22.79 2.26 -1.36
CA LEU A 75 -23.41 1.91 -2.65
C LEU A 75 -24.80 1.26 -2.49
N ARG A 76 -25.01 0.38 -1.50
CA ARG A 76 -26.30 -0.31 -1.29
C ARG A 76 -27.38 0.52 -0.61
N ARG A 77 -27.06 1.68 -0.02
CA ARG A 77 -28.00 2.46 0.82
C ARG A 77 -28.56 1.70 2.03
N GLU A 78 -28.15 0.45 2.30
CA GLU A 78 -28.63 -0.34 3.44
C GLU A 78 -27.76 -0.18 4.68
N LEU A 79 -28.47 -0.02 5.80
CA LEU A 79 -28.06 0.58 7.05
C LEU A 79 -27.40 -0.41 8.01
N THR A 80 -26.19 -0.10 8.49
CA THR A 80 -25.69 -0.63 9.77
C THR A 80 -25.36 0.49 10.78
N PHE A 81 -25.29 1.75 10.35
CA PHE A 81 -24.79 2.86 11.18
C PHE A 81 -25.78 4.02 11.42
N GLY A 82 -27.06 3.85 11.09
CA GLY A 82 -28.10 4.83 11.39
C GLY A 82 -28.02 6.09 10.52
N VAL A 83 -28.80 6.06 9.44
CA VAL A 83 -29.31 7.16 8.57
C VAL A 83 -28.28 8.16 8.02
N PHE A 84 -28.38 8.45 6.73
CA PHE A 84 -27.79 9.64 6.11
C PHE A 84 -28.28 10.89 6.83
N ARG A 85 -27.42 11.90 6.98
CA ARG A 85 -27.75 13.23 7.50
C ARG A 85 -28.77 14.02 6.66
N THR A 86 -29.46 13.38 5.72
CA THR A 86 -30.35 13.99 4.72
C THR A 86 -31.72 14.38 5.27
N GLY A 87 -32.16 13.85 6.42
CA GLY A 87 -33.48 14.14 6.99
C GLY A 87 -33.57 15.40 7.86
N PHE A 88 -32.51 15.81 8.56
CA PHE A 88 -32.64 16.76 9.69
C PHE A 88 -32.09 18.17 9.44
N LEU A 89 -31.27 18.38 8.41
CA LEU A 89 -30.62 19.68 8.13
C LEU A 89 -30.53 19.92 6.62
N GLY A 90 -31.61 20.43 6.01
CA GLY A 90 -31.67 20.72 4.57
C GLY A 90 -30.53 21.61 4.05
N TRP A 91 -29.93 22.44 4.92
CA TRP A 91 -28.78 23.30 4.60
C TRP A 91 -27.47 22.52 4.38
N ARG A 92 -27.33 21.28 4.87
CA ARG A 92 -26.15 20.43 4.63
C ARG A 92 -26.32 19.43 3.49
N ARG A 93 -27.49 19.35 2.85
CA ARG A 93 -27.78 18.36 1.80
C ARG A 93 -26.76 18.40 0.65
N ARG A 94 -26.29 19.59 0.26
CA ARG A 94 -25.24 19.76 -0.77
C ARG A 94 -23.87 19.25 -0.32
N ALA A 95 -23.45 19.57 0.91
CA ALA A 95 -22.18 19.10 1.47
C ALA A 95 -22.16 17.58 1.65
N VAL A 96 -23.28 17.00 2.11
CA VAL A 96 -23.45 15.55 2.22
C VAL A 96 -23.39 14.91 0.83
N ALA A 97 -24.12 15.45 -0.16
CA ALA A 97 -24.11 14.90 -1.52
C ALA A 97 -22.71 14.93 -2.16
N ALA A 98 -21.97 16.03 -1.97
CA ALA A 98 -20.57 16.13 -2.41
C ALA A 98 -19.69 15.09 -1.71
N ALA A 99 -19.77 14.99 -0.38
CA ALA A 99 -19.00 14.01 0.38
C ALA A 99 -19.31 12.56 -0.01
N VAL A 100 -20.58 12.24 -0.29
CA VAL A 100 -20.99 10.92 -0.81
C VAL A 100 -20.40 10.62 -2.17
N GLY A 101 -20.25 11.63 -3.03
CA GLY A 101 -19.56 11.48 -4.32
C GLY A 101 -18.05 11.32 -4.17
N GLU A 102 -17.43 12.00 -3.21
CA GLU A 102 -15.98 11.99 -2.98
C GLU A 102 -15.48 10.80 -2.15
N LEU A 103 -16.32 10.21 -1.28
CA LEU A 103 -15.92 9.12 -0.40
C LEU A 103 -15.43 7.87 -1.18
N PRO A 104 -16.11 7.40 -2.24
CA PRO A 104 -15.62 6.29 -3.05
C PRO A 104 -14.24 6.56 -3.67
N GLU A 105 -13.97 7.78 -4.11
CA GLU A 105 -12.66 8.16 -4.65
C GLU A 105 -11.59 8.12 -3.57
N ALA A 106 -11.86 8.68 -2.39
CA ALA A 106 -10.94 8.62 -1.25
C ALA A 106 -10.66 7.18 -0.78
N LEU A 107 -11.67 6.31 -0.82
CA LEU A 107 -11.51 4.89 -0.52
C LEU A 107 -10.70 4.15 -1.61
N ARG A 108 -10.90 4.49 -2.88
CA ARG A 108 -10.10 3.96 -4.00
C ARG A 108 -8.64 4.37 -3.91
N ASP A 109 -8.35 5.63 -3.59
CA ASP A 109 -6.99 6.12 -3.36
C ASP A 109 -6.32 5.35 -2.22
N LEU A 110 -7.03 5.16 -1.10
CA LEU A 110 -6.54 4.40 0.05
C LEU A 110 -6.28 2.93 -0.31
N LYS A 111 -7.14 2.32 -1.12
CA LYS A 111 -6.96 0.95 -1.62
C LYS A 111 -5.68 0.86 -2.45
N HIS A 112 -5.51 1.75 -3.43
CA HIS A 112 -4.36 1.74 -4.33
C HIS A 112 -3.03 1.94 -3.57
N LEU A 113 -2.99 2.87 -2.63
CA LEU A 113 -1.79 3.09 -1.80
C LEU A 113 -1.49 1.88 -0.90
N SER A 114 -2.52 1.23 -0.37
CA SER A 114 -2.37 0.01 0.45
C SER A 114 -1.86 -1.18 -0.37
N GLU A 115 -2.36 -1.35 -1.60
CA GLU A 115 -1.90 -2.39 -2.53
C GLU A 115 -0.43 -2.16 -2.91
N ARG A 116 -0.06 -0.94 -3.30
CA ARG A 116 1.33 -0.57 -3.61
C ARG A 116 2.28 -0.80 -2.44
N LEU A 117 1.87 -0.51 -1.21
CA LEU A 117 2.68 -0.82 -0.02
C LEU A 117 2.91 -2.34 0.13
N GLY A 118 1.90 -3.15 -0.17
CA GLY A 118 2.02 -4.60 -0.23
C GLY A 118 3.03 -5.06 -1.29
N ASP A 119 2.92 -4.53 -2.51
CA ASP A 119 3.82 -4.85 -3.62
C ASP A 119 5.28 -4.50 -3.31
N VAL A 120 5.52 -3.32 -2.73
CA VAL A 120 6.85 -2.84 -2.31
C VAL A 120 7.45 -3.78 -1.25
N ARG A 121 6.64 -4.21 -0.28
CA ARG A 121 7.09 -5.17 0.75
C ARG A 121 7.40 -6.55 0.18
N ASN A 122 6.59 -7.03 -0.76
CA ASN A 122 6.82 -8.30 -1.43
C ASN A 122 8.09 -8.26 -2.29
N ALA A 123 8.28 -7.19 -3.06
CA ALA A 123 9.49 -6.96 -3.85
C ALA A 123 10.75 -6.92 -2.96
N ARG A 124 10.68 -6.21 -1.83
CA ARG A 124 11.76 -6.17 -0.82
C ARG A 124 12.07 -7.57 -0.27
N ALA A 125 11.06 -8.37 0.04
CA ALA A 125 11.22 -9.72 0.54
C ALA A 125 11.86 -10.65 -0.50
N HIS A 126 11.44 -10.56 -1.77
CA HIS A 126 12.03 -11.32 -2.87
C HIS A 126 13.50 -10.97 -3.09
N LEU A 127 13.85 -9.68 -3.07
CA LEU A 127 15.24 -9.24 -3.16
C LEU A 127 16.09 -9.76 -1.99
N ALA A 128 15.58 -9.67 -0.76
CA ALA A 128 16.26 -10.22 0.41
C ALA A 128 16.47 -11.74 0.30
N GLN A 129 15.51 -12.45 -0.28
CA GLN A 129 15.62 -13.90 -0.51
C GLN A 129 16.65 -14.23 -1.61
N GLN A 130 16.71 -13.46 -2.69
CA GLN A 130 17.72 -13.59 -3.74
C GLN A 130 19.14 -13.33 -3.22
N HIS A 131 19.32 -12.31 -2.38
CA HIS A 131 20.62 -12.02 -1.76
C HIS A 131 21.03 -13.03 -0.68
N ARG A 132 20.08 -13.79 -0.13
CA ARG A 132 20.35 -14.87 0.84
C ARG A 132 20.76 -16.19 0.18
N LEU A 133 20.48 -16.36 -1.12
CA LEU A 133 20.96 -17.52 -1.89
C LEU A 133 22.43 -17.30 -2.25
N PRO A 134 23.35 -18.24 -1.92
CA PRO A 134 24.71 -18.18 -2.45
C PRO A 134 24.65 -18.23 -3.99
N PRO A 135 25.57 -17.55 -4.69
CA PRO A 135 25.57 -17.56 -6.16
C PRO A 135 25.65 -19.01 -6.64
N PRO A 136 24.89 -19.41 -7.69
CA PRO A 136 25.08 -20.71 -8.29
C PRO A 136 26.52 -20.74 -8.77
N GLU A 137 27.26 -21.73 -8.29
CA GLU A 137 28.66 -22.00 -8.59
C GLU A 137 28.86 -22.03 -10.10
N ARG A 138 29.15 -20.86 -10.69
CA ARG A 138 29.58 -20.76 -12.07
C ARG A 138 31.06 -21.05 -12.07
N GLU A 139 31.34 -22.29 -12.47
CA GLU A 139 32.37 -22.52 -13.48
C GLU A 139 33.81 -22.31 -12.96
N ILE A 140 34.19 -23.12 -11.95
CA ILE A 140 35.61 -23.43 -11.78
C ILE A 140 36.02 -24.30 -12.97
N ARG A 141 36.47 -23.62 -14.03
CA ARG A 141 37.64 -23.95 -14.86
C ARG A 141 38.35 -25.23 -14.38
N ILE A 142 37.94 -26.37 -14.91
CA ILE A 142 38.85 -27.49 -15.22
C ILE A 142 38.89 -27.64 -16.74
N GLN A 143 39.20 -26.53 -17.41
CA GLN A 143 39.69 -26.51 -18.79
C GLN A 143 40.90 -25.57 -18.88
N THR A 144 41.90 -25.85 -18.06
CA THR A 144 43.30 -25.82 -18.53
C THR A 144 43.60 -27.29 -18.82
N ARG A 145 43.48 -27.82 -20.05
CA ARG A 145 44.40 -27.60 -21.18
C ARG A 145 45.78 -27.24 -20.61
N THR A 146 46.80 -28.08 -20.60
CA THR A 146 47.35 -28.94 -21.67
C THR A 146 48.48 -29.71 -20.98
N GLN A 147 48.60 -31.02 -21.18
CA GLN A 147 49.73 -31.60 -21.91
C GLN A 147 51.13 -31.17 -21.39
N GLY A 148 51.86 -32.12 -20.80
CA GLY A 148 53.30 -31.99 -20.65
C GLY A 148 53.97 -33.05 -19.78
N ARG A 149 54.51 -34.09 -20.44
CA ARG A 149 55.63 -34.97 -20.01
C ARG A 149 55.36 -35.90 -18.81
N GLY A 150 55.68 -37.19 -18.85
CA GLY A 150 56.53 -37.93 -19.77
C GLY A 150 57.36 -38.92 -18.96
N ARG A 151 57.45 -40.14 -19.51
CA ARG A 151 58.23 -41.32 -19.09
C ARG A 151 57.59 -42.20 -18.02
#